data_AF-A0A935CAA2-F1
#
_entry.id   AF-A0A935CAA2-F1
#
_cell.length_a   1.000
_cell.length_b   1.000
_cell.length_c   1.000
_cell.angle_alpha   90.00
_cell.angle_beta   90.00
_cell.angle_gamma   90.00
#
_symmetry.space_group_name_H-M   'P 1'
#
loop_
_entity.id
_entity.type
_entity.pdbx_description
1 polymer ?
#
loop_
_entity_poly.entity_id
_entity_poly.type
_entity_poly.pdbx_seq_one_letter_code
_entity_poly.pdbx_strand_id
1 'polypeptide(L)'
;MTIEDLRDKGLIILECISGSKAYGLDTPSSDLDIKGVFILPKEAYYGLTYTPQVNNETNDIVFYEFGRFMELLSLNNPNILELLNTPESAIIYKHPFLNEINSELILSKLCNNTFGKFALSQIKKAKGLKKKIVNPVAKERKSVLSFCFVNYDQGAIPLLKYLEIKGWQQEHCGLVNIPHMKDVYGLYYSAQLGFSGVLRGKESNDICLSSIPKGTKQEALMYFNRNGYSTYCKEYREYWDWVDKRNDDRYENTKSHGKNYDSKNMMHVFRLLEMAIEIGNEKKVNVKRPNRDFLLDIKAGKFEYEELLKMAGLKQTEMESAFESSSLPDNPDLELINELTYRLRDKFYNHRE
;
A
#
# COMPACT_ATOMS: atom_id res chain seq x y z
N MET A 1 -14.10 12.33 -18.50
CA MET A 1 -15.22 11.38 -18.37
C MET A 1 -15.35 11.04 -16.90
N THR A 2 -16.48 11.38 -16.30
CA THR A 2 -16.83 11.08 -14.89
C THR A 2 -17.83 9.92 -14.80
N ILE A 3 -18.22 9.52 -13.60
CA ILE A 3 -19.25 8.48 -13.43
C ILE A 3 -20.62 8.99 -13.91
N GLU A 4 -20.91 10.27 -13.67
CA GLU A 4 -22.12 10.96 -14.18
C GLU A 4 -22.15 10.92 -15.70
N ASP A 5 -21.03 11.24 -16.38
CA ASP A 5 -20.91 11.09 -17.84
C ASP A 5 -21.30 9.68 -18.32
N LEU A 6 -20.86 8.62 -17.60
CA LEU A 6 -21.15 7.24 -17.96
C LEU A 6 -22.65 6.93 -17.86
N ARG A 7 -23.32 7.45 -16.82
CA ARG A 7 -24.76 7.25 -16.60
C ARG A 7 -25.58 8.02 -17.61
N ASP A 8 -25.30 9.31 -17.77
CA ASP A 8 -26.07 10.21 -18.64
C ASP A 8 -25.99 9.79 -20.12
N LYS A 9 -24.85 9.26 -20.54
CA LYS A 9 -24.63 8.76 -21.91
C LYS A 9 -24.95 7.28 -22.08
N GLY A 10 -25.46 6.61 -21.03
CA GLY A 10 -25.80 5.19 -21.04
C GLY A 10 -24.62 4.29 -21.45
N LEU A 11 -23.39 4.59 -21.02
CA LEU A 11 -22.17 3.87 -21.43
C LEU A 11 -21.88 2.63 -20.58
N ILE A 12 -22.56 2.48 -19.45
CA ILE A 12 -22.40 1.34 -18.53
C ILE A 12 -22.95 0.08 -19.19
N ILE A 13 -22.16 -1.00 -19.18
CA ILE A 13 -22.53 -2.34 -19.69
C ILE A 13 -22.56 -3.41 -18.58
N LEU A 14 -21.96 -3.12 -17.43
CA LEU A 14 -22.04 -3.91 -16.20
C LEU A 14 -21.99 -2.98 -14.99
N GLU A 15 -22.85 -3.19 -14.01
CA GLU A 15 -22.82 -2.52 -12.72
C GLU A 15 -23.17 -3.52 -11.62
N CYS A 16 -22.30 -3.63 -10.62
CA CYS A 16 -22.38 -4.61 -9.55
C CYS A 16 -22.09 -3.95 -8.20
N ILE A 17 -22.83 -4.38 -7.17
CA ILE A 17 -22.40 -4.24 -5.78
C ILE A 17 -21.17 -5.13 -5.59
N SER A 18 -20.11 -4.59 -5.01
CA SER A 18 -18.87 -5.32 -4.76
C SER A 18 -18.52 -5.32 -3.27
N GLY A 19 -17.30 -5.74 -2.93
CA GLY A 19 -16.81 -5.65 -1.56
C GLY A 19 -17.56 -6.55 -0.59
N SER A 20 -17.67 -6.11 0.67
CA SER A 20 -18.17 -6.95 1.76
C SER A 20 -19.58 -7.51 1.50
N LYS A 21 -20.45 -6.74 0.83
CA LYS A 21 -21.80 -7.15 0.46
C LYS A 21 -21.81 -8.29 -0.55
N ALA A 22 -21.01 -8.20 -1.62
CA ALA A 22 -20.88 -9.27 -2.61
C ALA A 22 -20.30 -10.55 -1.99
N TYR A 23 -19.38 -10.41 -1.03
CA TYR A 23 -18.77 -11.54 -0.32
C TYR A 23 -19.70 -12.17 0.72
N GLY A 24 -20.81 -11.52 1.09
CA GLY A 24 -21.66 -11.91 2.22
C GLY A 24 -21.01 -11.66 3.59
N LEU A 25 -20.04 -10.75 3.66
CA LEU A 25 -19.27 -10.37 4.85
C LEU A 25 -19.69 -9.01 5.41
N ASP A 26 -20.81 -8.45 4.94
CA ASP A 26 -21.26 -7.14 5.37
C ASP A 26 -21.83 -7.15 6.80
N THR A 27 -21.67 -6.01 7.44
CA THR A 27 -22.22 -5.66 8.76
C THR A 27 -23.09 -4.42 8.61
N PRO A 28 -23.90 -4.03 9.61
CA PRO A 28 -24.71 -2.81 9.52
C PRO A 28 -23.91 -1.53 9.22
N SER A 29 -22.62 -1.52 9.56
CA SER A 29 -21.67 -0.44 9.29
C SER A 29 -20.90 -0.57 7.97
N SER A 30 -21.21 -1.57 7.13
CA SER A 30 -20.49 -1.77 5.86
C SER A 30 -20.84 -0.68 4.85
N ASP A 31 -19.81 -0.17 4.20
CA ASP A 31 -19.86 0.67 3.01
C ASP A 31 -20.52 -0.05 1.82
N LEU A 32 -20.94 0.77 0.84
CA LEU A 32 -21.43 0.30 -0.45
C LEU A 32 -20.33 0.52 -1.49
N ASP A 33 -19.66 -0.56 -1.87
CA ASP A 33 -18.75 -0.56 -3.00
C ASP A 33 -19.50 -0.88 -4.30
N ILE A 34 -19.27 -0.12 -5.37
CA ILE A 34 -19.79 -0.39 -6.71
C ILE A 34 -18.62 -0.61 -7.66
N LYS A 35 -18.69 -1.68 -8.44
CA LYS A 35 -17.77 -1.91 -9.55
C LYS A 35 -18.53 -2.21 -10.82
N GLY A 36 -17.99 -1.78 -11.95
CA GLY A 36 -18.66 -2.00 -13.21
C GLY A 36 -17.74 -1.91 -14.42
N VAL A 37 -18.35 -2.09 -15.58
CA VAL A 37 -17.70 -2.01 -16.88
C VAL A 37 -18.48 -1.03 -17.74
N PHE A 38 -17.77 -0.16 -18.45
CA PHE A 38 -18.36 0.73 -19.43
C PHE A 38 -17.71 0.53 -20.79
N ILE A 39 -18.43 0.90 -21.85
CA ILE A 39 -17.90 0.94 -23.20
C ILE A 39 -17.69 2.38 -23.64
N LEU A 40 -16.48 2.71 -24.08
CA LEU A 40 -16.21 4.03 -24.66
C LEU A 40 -17.00 4.20 -25.97
N PRO A 41 -17.48 5.42 -26.27
CA PRO A 41 -17.96 5.76 -27.62
C PRO A 41 -16.90 5.48 -28.68
N LYS A 42 -17.34 5.14 -29.89
CA LYS A 42 -16.49 4.75 -31.02
C LYS A 42 -15.43 5.81 -31.31
N GLU A 43 -15.83 7.08 -31.30
CA GLU A 43 -14.97 8.24 -31.54
C GLU A 43 -13.90 8.40 -30.47
N ALA A 44 -14.26 8.18 -29.20
CA ALA A 44 -13.31 8.28 -28.08
C ALA A 44 -12.33 7.10 -28.05
N TYR A 45 -12.78 5.91 -28.46
CA TYR A 45 -11.95 4.70 -28.52
C TYR A 45 -10.92 4.75 -29.65
N TYR A 46 -11.32 5.16 -30.86
CA TYR A 46 -10.40 5.29 -32.01
C TYR A 46 -9.63 6.61 -32.01
N GLY A 47 -10.10 7.62 -31.27
CA GLY A 47 -9.43 8.90 -31.10
C GLY A 47 -8.27 8.86 -30.10
N LEU A 48 -7.76 10.04 -29.75
CA LEU A 48 -6.59 10.20 -28.87
C LEU A 48 -6.95 10.31 -27.38
N THR A 49 -8.21 10.07 -27.01
CA THR A 49 -8.76 10.34 -25.67
C THR A 49 -9.27 9.07 -24.98
N TYR A 50 -8.42 8.04 -24.94
CA TYR A 50 -8.75 6.78 -24.27
C TYR A 50 -8.78 6.94 -22.74
N THR A 51 -9.89 6.53 -22.12
CA THR A 51 -10.07 6.51 -20.65
C THR A 51 -10.22 5.06 -20.19
N PRO A 52 -9.18 4.45 -19.57
CA PRO A 52 -9.22 3.03 -19.19
C PRO A 52 -10.07 2.74 -17.95
N GLN A 53 -10.29 3.74 -17.09
CA GLN A 53 -10.94 3.59 -15.80
C GLN A 53 -11.48 4.94 -15.33
N VAL A 54 -12.63 4.92 -14.66
CA VAL A 54 -13.23 6.07 -13.99
C VAL A 54 -13.53 5.69 -12.54
N ASN A 55 -13.20 6.57 -11.59
CA ASN A 55 -13.42 6.37 -10.16
C ASN A 55 -14.09 7.59 -9.55
N ASN A 56 -14.83 7.41 -8.46
CA ASN A 56 -15.16 8.53 -7.56
C ASN A 56 -13.95 8.88 -6.67
N GLU A 57 -14.04 9.99 -5.92
CA GLU A 57 -12.93 10.49 -5.10
C GLU A 57 -12.44 9.49 -4.04
N THR A 58 -13.36 8.71 -3.46
CA THR A 58 -13.05 7.70 -2.42
C THR A 58 -12.59 6.36 -2.99
N ASN A 59 -12.77 6.13 -4.30
CA ASN A 59 -12.59 4.85 -5.01
C ASN A 59 -13.53 3.72 -4.56
N ASP A 60 -14.66 4.04 -3.93
CA ASP A 60 -15.72 3.07 -3.61
C ASP A 60 -16.55 2.74 -4.87
N ILE A 61 -16.59 3.63 -5.85
CA ILE A 61 -17.25 3.42 -7.14
C ILE A 61 -16.20 3.43 -8.25
N VAL A 62 -16.04 2.30 -8.92
CA VAL A 62 -15.01 2.10 -9.95
C VAL A 62 -15.60 1.45 -11.20
N PHE A 63 -15.39 2.09 -12.35
CA PHE A 63 -15.77 1.53 -13.64
C PHE A 63 -14.53 1.33 -14.52
N TYR A 64 -14.41 0.14 -15.10
CA TYR A 64 -13.34 -0.20 -16.04
C TYR A 64 -13.85 -0.11 -17.47
N GLU A 65 -13.04 0.43 -18.36
CA GLU A 65 -13.34 0.38 -19.78
C GLU A 65 -13.33 -1.07 -20.25
N PHE A 66 -14.21 -1.46 -21.18
CA PHE A 66 -14.38 -2.84 -21.62
C PHE A 66 -13.07 -3.54 -22.03
N GLY A 67 -12.20 -2.87 -22.78
CA GLY A 67 -10.88 -3.37 -23.16
C GLY A 67 -9.95 -3.53 -21.95
N ARG A 68 -9.96 -2.57 -21.01
CA ARG A 68 -9.23 -2.68 -19.75
C ARG A 68 -9.73 -3.84 -18.88
N PHE A 69 -11.04 -4.07 -18.86
CA PHE A 69 -11.65 -5.21 -18.18
C PHE A 69 -11.16 -6.54 -18.78
N MET A 70 -11.18 -6.68 -20.12
CA MET A 70 -10.71 -7.88 -20.81
C MET A 70 -9.19 -8.10 -20.66
N GLU A 71 -8.38 -7.04 -20.70
CA GLU A 71 -6.94 -7.10 -20.41
C GLU A 71 -6.67 -7.62 -18.99
N LEU A 72 -7.39 -7.12 -17.99
CA LEU A 72 -7.20 -7.58 -16.61
C LEU A 72 -7.70 -9.02 -16.39
N LEU A 73 -8.70 -9.47 -17.14
CA LEU A 73 -9.12 -10.88 -17.17
C LEU A 73 -7.99 -11.77 -17.74
N SER A 74 -7.35 -11.34 -18.82
CA SER A 74 -6.21 -12.07 -19.44
C SER A 74 -4.99 -12.17 -18.52
N LEU A 75 -4.93 -11.31 -17.50
CA LEU A 75 -3.91 -11.34 -16.45
C LEU A 75 -4.39 -12.08 -15.19
N ASN A 76 -5.58 -12.71 -15.21
CA ASN A 76 -6.21 -13.36 -14.06
C ASN A 76 -6.19 -12.47 -12.80
N ASN A 77 -6.52 -11.18 -12.98
CA ASN A 77 -6.56 -10.23 -11.88
C ASN A 77 -7.68 -10.58 -10.89
N PRO A 78 -7.39 -10.76 -9.58
CA PRO A 78 -8.40 -11.22 -8.62
C PRO A 78 -9.64 -10.33 -8.56
N ASN A 79 -9.48 -9.00 -8.58
CA ASN A 79 -10.62 -8.08 -8.48
C ASN A 79 -11.54 -8.15 -9.69
N ILE A 80 -11.00 -8.43 -10.87
CA ILE A 80 -11.75 -8.47 -12.13
C ILE A 80 -12.38 -9.85 -12.33
N LEU A 81 -11.69 -10.92 -11.93
CA LEU A 81 -12.28 -12.26 -11.83
C LEU A 81 -13.46 -12.27 -10.85
N GLU A 82 -13.32 -11.60 -9.69
CA GLU A 82 -14.43 -11.40 -8.74
C GLU A 82 -15.58 -10.61 -9.37
N LEU A 83 -15.30 -9.53 -10.11
CA LEU A 83 -16.33 -8.73 -10.78
C LEU A 83 -17.08 -9.55 -11.85
N LEU A 84 -16.36 -10.33 -12.68
CA LEU A 84 -16.95 -11.22 -13.69
C LEU A 84 -17.88 -12.26 -13.06
N ASN A 85 -17.53 -12.75 -11.86
CA ASN A 85 -18.25 -13.79 -11.14
C ASN A 85 -19.12 -13.23 -9.99
N THR A 86 -19.52 -11.96 -10.08
CA THR A 86 -20.40 -11.35 -9.08
C THR A 86 -21.68 -12.17 -8.93
N PRO A 87 -22.14 -12.50 -7.70
CA PRO A 87 -23.39 -13.22 -7.50
C PRO A 87 -24.59 -12.45 -8.06
N GLU A 88 -25.59 -13.15 -8.61
CA GLU A 88 -26.77 -12.51 -9.23
C GLU A 88 -27.46 -11.50 -8.30
N SER A 89 -27.53 -11.79 -7.00
CA SER A 89 -28.11 -10.89 -5.99
C SER A 89 -27.37 -9.56 -5.81
N ALA A 90 -26.15 -9.45 -6.34
CA ALA A 90 -25.30 -8.26 -6.28
C ALA A 90 -25.11 -7.61 -7.66
N ILE A 91 -25.75 -8.10 -8.72
CA ILE A 91 -25.74 -7.46 -10.04
C ILE A 91 -26.87 -6.42 -10.07
N ILE A 92 -26.50 -5.16 -10.32
CA ILE A 92 -27.46 -4.06 -10.52
C ILE A 92 -27.90 -4.03 -11.98
N TYR A 93 -26.94 -4.16 -12.89
CA TYR A 93 -27.17 -4.18 -14.33
C TYR A 93 -26.11 -5.03 -15.03
N LYS A 94 -26.51 -5.83 -16.02
CA LYS A 94 -25.60 -6.58 -16.89
C LYS A 94 -26.18 -6.66 -18.29
N HIS A 95 -25.45 -6.12 -19.27
CA HIS A 95 -25.85 -6.23 -20.67
C HIS A 95 -25.76 -7.70 -21.14
N PRO A 96 -26.76 -8.22 -21.90
CA PRO A 96 -26.80 -9.64 -22.32
C PRO A 96 -25.56 -10.12 -23.08
N PHE A 97 -24.91 -9.27 -23.88
CA PHE A 97 -23.68 -9.61 -24.59
C PHE A 97 -22.54 -10.07 -23.66
N LEU A 98 -22.53 -9.63 -22.40
CA LEU A 98 -21.52 -10.07 -21.44
C LEU A 98 -21.71 -11.50 -20.95
N ASN A 99 -22.85 -12.15 -21.24
CA ASN A 99 -23.04 -13.58 -20.96
C ASN A 99 -22.16 -14.47 -21.83
N GLU A 100 -21.58 -13.93 -22.90
CA GLU A 100 -20.63 -14.64 -23.75
C GLU A 100 -19.23 -14.73 -23.15
N ILE A 101 -18.95 -13.99 -22.06
CA ILE A 101 -17.69 -14.06 -21.33
C ILE A 101 -17.83 -15.13 -20.25
N ASN A 102 -17.30 -16.32 -20.51
CA ASN A 102 -17.29 -17.43 -19.56
C ASN A 102 -15.97 -17.48 -18.78
N SER A 103 -16.06 -17.41 -17.45
CA SER A 103 -14.93 -17.52 -16.53
C SER A 103 -14.06 -18.76 -16.76
N GLU A 104 -14.65 -19.90 -17.12
CA GLU A 104 -13.93 -21.14 -17.36
C GLU A 104 -12.94 -21.04 -18.55
N LEU A 105 -13.22 -20.15 -19.51
CA LEU A 105 -12.33 -19.87 -20.65
C LEU A 105 -11.19 -18.90 -20.30
N ILE A 106 -11.31 -18.21 -19.17
CA ILE A 106 -10.37 -17.18 -18.71
C ILE A 106 -9.41 -17.73 -17.65
N LEU A 107 -9.89 -18.62 -16.78
CA LEU A 107 -9.12 -19.13 -15.65
C LEU A 107 -7.90 -19.95 -16.10
N SER A 108 -6.78 -19.72 -15.43
CA SER A 108 -5.54 -20.47 -15.63
C SER A 108 -4.78 -20.66 -14.32
N LYS A 109 -3.71 -21.46 -14.34
CA LYS A 109 -2.79 -21.62 -13.20
C LYS A 109 -2.07 -20.32 -12.81
N LEU A 110 -2.14 -19.28 -13.65
CA LEU A 110 -1.69 -17.92 -13.32
C LEU A 110 -2.38 -17.38 -12.06
N CYS A 111 -3.61 -17.82 -11.76
CA CYS A 111 -4.32 -17.50 -10.52
C CYS A 111 -3.50 -17.80 -9.26
N ASN A 112 -2.70 -18.89 -9.24
CA ASN A 112 -1.81 -19.20 -8.12
C ASN A 112 -0.91 -18.00 -7.76
N ASN A 113 -0.27 -17.44 -8.79
CA ASN A 113 0.65 -16.32 -8.64
C ASN A 113 -0.09 -15.02 -8.33
N THR A 114 -1.19 -14.73 -9.04
CA THR A 114 -1.89 -13.44 -8.89
C THR A 114 -2.60 -13.34 -7.55
N PHE A 115 -3.32 -14.37 -7.12
CA PHE A 115 -3.95 -14.39 -5.79
C PHE A 115 -2.90 -14.44 -4.67
N GLY A 116 -1.85 -15.26 -4.82
CA GLY A 116 -0.74 -15.33 -3.85
C GLY A 116 -0.04 -13.98 -3.67
N LYS A 117 0.31 -13.28 -4.75
CA LYS A 117 0.91 -11.92 -4.68
C LYS A 117 -0.02 -10.91 -3.99
N PHE A 118 -1.32 -10.98 -4.27
CA PHE A 118 -2.30 -10.11 -3.61
C PHE A 118 -2.38 -10.41 -2.10
N ALA A 119 -2.46 -11.69 -1.71
CA ALA A 119 -2.45 -12.11 -0.31
C ALA A 119 -1.18 -11.61 0.41
N LEU A 120 0.01 -11.81 -0.19
CA LEU A 120 1.28 -11.30 0.35
C LEU A 120 1.28 -9.77 0.49
N SER A 121 0.68 -9.04 -0.45
CA SER A 121 0.55 -7.59 -0.34
C SER A 121 -0.29 -7.16 0.87
N GLN A 122 -1.35 -7.91 1.20
CA GLN A 122 -2.20 -7.65 2.36
C GLN A 122 -1.46 -7.94 3.67
N ILE A 123 -0.66 -9.03 3.73
CA ILE A 123 0.23 -9.31 4.86
C ILE A 123 1.22 -8.15 5.07
N LYS A 124 1.85 -7.65 4.00
CA LYS A 124 2.79 -6.52 4.08
C LYS A 124 2.11 -5.26 4.63
N LYS A 125 0.88 -4.96 4.21
CA LYS A 125 0.09 -3.84 4.72
C LYS A 125 -0.24 -4.02 6.21
N ALA A 126 -0.68 -5.22 6.62
CA ALA A 126 -0.97 -5.53 8.03
C ALA A 126 0.28 -5.37 8.92
N LYS A 127 1.43 -5.89 8.46
CA LYS A 127 2.73 -5.73 9.14
C LYS A 127 3.18 -4.26 9.22
N GLY A 128 3.00 -3.50 8.14
CA GLY A 128 3.33 -2.09 8.07
C GLY A 128 2.55 -1.25 9.09
N LEU A 129 1.24 -1.50 9.20
CA LEU A 129 0.40 -0.86 10.21
C LEU A 129 0.85 -1.24 11.62
N LYS A 130 1.08 -2.54 11.88
CA LYS A 130 1.61 -3.01 13.17
C LYS A 130 2.88 -2.28 13.58
N LYS A 131 3.85 -2.13 12.66
CA LYS A 131 5.09 -1.38 12.91
C LYS A 131 4.82 0.07 13.34
N LYS A 132 3.89 0.78 12.69
CA LYS A 132 3.55 2.18 13.03
C LYS A 132 2.82 2.28 14.37
N ILE A 133 1.95 1.32 14.71
CA ILE A 133 1.24 1.32 15.99
C ILE A 133 2.20 1.09 17.16
N VAL A 134 3.09 0.10 17.04
CA VAL A 134 4.00 -0.29 18.15
C VAL A 134 5.25 0.59 18.26
N ASN A 135 5.57 1.38 17.23
CA ASN A 135 6.69 2.33 17.24
C ASN A 135 6.19 3.75 16.94
N PRO A 136 5.53 4.42 17.89
CA PRO A 136 5.07 5.79 17.70
C PRO A 136 6.25 6.75 17.55
N VAL A 137 6.12 7.70 16.61
CA VAL A 137 7.09 8.78 16.43
C VAL A 137 6.58 10.02 17.15
N ALA A 138 7.45 10.69 17.92
CA ALA A 138 7.10 11.92 18.62
C ALA A 138 6.64 13.02 17.65
N LYS A 139 5.77 13.91 18.13
CA LYS A 139 5.25 15.05 17.35
C LYS A 139 6.29 16.15 17.13
N GLU A 140 7.25 16.25 18.03
CA GLU A 140 8.39 17.14 17.84
C GLU A 140 9.49 16.41 17.06
N ARG A 141 9.88 16.99 15.93
CA ARG A 141 10.97 16.49 15.10
C ARG A 141 12.31 16.76 15.78
N LYS A 142 13.14 15.71 15.91
CA LYS A 142 14.52 15.83 16.37
C LYS A 142 15.35 16.65 15.37
N SER A 143 16.16 17.56 15.89
CA SER A 143 17.09 18.34 15.08
C SER A 143 18.37 17.54 14.79
N VAL A 144 19.21 18.08 13.90
CA VAL A 144 20.55 17.55 13.58
C VAL A 144 21.40 17.34 14.84
N LEU A 145 21.27 18.20 15.85
CA LEU A 145 22.03 18.12 17.10
C LEU A 145 21.82 16.79 17.84
N SER A 146 20.63 16.18 17.72
CA SER A 146 20.32 14.87 18.31
C SER A 146 21.08 13.71 17.65
N PHE A 147 21.74 13.96 16.52
CA PHE A 147 22.52 12.98 15.75
C PHE A 147 24.02 13.31 15.75
N CYS A 148 24.44 14.29 16.55
CA CYS A 148 25.84 14.63 16.76
C CYS A 148 26.36 13.99 18.05
N PHE A 149 27.58 13.46 18.01
CA PHE A 149 28.25 12.79 19.12
C PHE A 149 29.66 13.35 19.27
N VAL A 150 30.14 13.47 20.50
CA VAL A 150 31.46 14.03 20.81
C VAL A 150 32.28 12.98 21.55
N ASN A 151 33.56 12.82 21.19
CA ASN A 151 34.45 11.92 21.93
C ASN A 151 34.60 12.40 23.37
N TYR A 152 34.48 11.49 24.32
CA TYR A 152 34.52 11.79 25.76
C TYR A 152 35.03 10.57 26.52
N ASP A 153 36.07 10.77 27.33
CA ASP A 153 36.82 9.71 28.02
C ASP A 153 37.17 8.53 27.10
N GLN A 154 36.68 7.32 27.40
CA GLN A 154 36.92 6.11 26.61
C GLN A 154 35.87 5.84 25.53
N GLY A 155 35.01 6.81 25.20
CA GLY A 155 33.92 6.61 24.24
C GLY A 155 33.41 7.90 23.59
N ALA A 156 32.10 7.96 23.36
CA ALA A 156 31.43 9.14 22.83
C ALA A 156 30.09 9.36 23.55
N ILE A 157 29.70 10.63 23.70
CA ILE A 157 28.42 11.04 24.28
C ILE A 157 27.66 11.95 23.29
N PRO A 158 26.32 12.06 23.39
CA PRO A 158 25.56 13.00 22.56
C PRO A 158 26.06 14.45 22.73
N LEU A 159 26.10 15.21 21.64
CA LEU A 159 26.55 16.61 21.65
C LEU A 159 25.80 17.45 22.67
N LEU A 160 24.46 17.33 22.75
CA LEU A 160 23.65 18.10 23.70
C LEU A 160 24.08 17.85 25.15
N LYS A 161 24.43 16.60 25.50
CA LYS A 161 24.93 16.25 26.83
C LYS A 161 26.35 16.80 27.04
N TYR A 162 27.20 16.77 26.02
CA TYR A 162 28.54 17.36 26.09
C TYR A 162 28.47 18.87 26.36
N LEU A 163 27.59 19.59 25.65
CA LEU A 163 27.37 21.02 25.81
C LEU A 163 26.84 21.35 27.21
N GLU A 164 25.91 20.54 27.73
CA GLU A 164 25.40 20.66 29.10
C GLU A 164 26.52 20.52 30.15
N ILE A 165 27.34 19.46 30.06
CA ILE A 165 28.48 19.23 30.96
C ILE A 165 29.46 20.41 30.96
N LYS A 166 29.68 21.03 29.80
CA LYS A 166 30.60 22.15 29.64
C LYS A 166 29.97 23.52 29.93
N GLY A 167 28.65 23.59 30.07
CA GLY A 167 27.92 24.87 30.15
C GLY A 167 28.02 25.70 28.88
N TRP A 168 28.10 25.06 27.71
CA TRP A 168 28.30 25.70 26.41
C TRP A 168 26.99 25.88 25.64
N GLN A 169 26.91 26.96 24.86
CA GLN A 169 25.84 27.17 23.89
C GLN A 169 26.32 26.77 22.49
N GLN A 170 25.46 26.07 21.74
CA GLN A 170 25.84 25.51 20.43
C GLN A 170 26.17 26.59 19.41
N GLU A 171 25.59 27.79 19.56
CA GLU A 171 25.81 28.99 18.74
C GLU A 171 27.26 29.48 18.82
N HIS A 172 27.95 29.20 19.92
CA HIS A 172 29.35 29.56 20.17
C HIS A 172 30.33 28.43 19.81
N CYS A 173 29.84 27.33 19.23
CA CYS A 173 30.68 26.26 18.74
C CYS A 173 31.15 26.53 17.31
N GLY A 174 32.41 26.18 17.04
CA GLY A 174 33.00 26.20 15.71
C GLY A 174 33.29 24.78 15.24
N LEU A 175 32.98 24.49 13.98
CA LEU A 175 33.26 23.19 13.36
C LEU A 175 34.17 23.33 12.14
N VAL A 176 35.12 22.42 12.02
CA VAL A 176 36.00 22.31 10.84
C VAL A 176 36.04 20.86 10.38
N ASN A 177 36.02 20.64 9.07
CA ASN A 177 36.24 19.30 8.50
C ASN A 177 37.62 18.78 8.89
N ILE A 178 37.69 17.52 9.32
CA ILE A 178 38.97 16.84 9.49
C ILE A 178 39.25 16.02 8.23
N PRO A 179 40.36 16.29 7.52
CA PRO A 179 40.74 15.53 6.35
C PRO A 179 40.78 14.02 6.63
N HIS A 180 40.29 13.23 5.68
CA HIS A 180 40.23 11.76 5.74
C HIS A 180 39.29 11.15 6.80
N MET A 181 38.59 11.96 7.60
CA MET A 181 37.61 11.48 8.58
C MET A 181 36.19 11.92 8.19
N LYS A 182 35.50 11.10 7.39
CA LYS A 182 34.17 11.42 6.88
C LYS A 182 33.17 11.63 8.03
N ASP A 183 32.40 12.72 7.93
CA ASP A 183 31.40 13.15 8.92
C ASP A 183 31.96 13.36 10.34
N VAL A 184 33.29 13.52 10.46
CA VAL A 184 33.96 13.90 11.72
C VAL A 184 34.54 15.31 11.57
N TYR A 185 34.35 16.10 12.61
CA TYR A 185 34.64 17.53 12.64
C TYR A 185 35.43 17.87 13.89
N GLY A 186 36.40 18.77 13.76
CA GLY A 186 37.05 19.39 14.91
C GLY A 186 36.06 20.35 15.57
N LEU A 187 35.79 20.15 16.86
CA LEU A 187 34.92 21.00 17.67
C LEU A 187 35.76 22.03 18.43
N TYR A 188 35.38 23.28 18.26
CA TYR A 188 35.96 24.46 18.91
C TYR A 188 34.86 25.20 19.67
N TYR A 189 35.24 25.99 20.67
CA TYR A 189 34.30 26.82 21.42
C TYR A 189 34.92 28.17 21.75
N SER A 190 34.14 29.24 21.57
CA SER A 190 34.45 30.57 22.09
C SER A 190 33.19 31.43 22.11
N ALA A 191 32.91 32.07 23.24
CA ALA A 191 31.81 33.03 23.35
C ALA A 191 32.17 34.40 22.74
N GLN A 192 33.45 34.67 22.50
CA GLN A 192 33.97 35.95 22.00
C GLN A 192 34.21 35.92 20.49
N LEU A 193 34.58 34.77 19.94
CA LEU A 193 34.76 34.59 18.51
C LEU A 193 33.40 34.32 17.87
N GLY A 194 33.06 35.05 16.80
CA GLY A 194 31.80 34.91 16.08
C GLY A 194 31.73 33.63 15.24
N PHE A 195 31.79 32.47 15.88
CA PHE A 195 31.59 31.17 15.21
C PHE A 195 30.16 31.03 14.69
N SER A 196 29.99 30.12 13.74
CA SER A 196 28.70 29.91 13.05
C SER A 196 27.72 29.01 13.81
N GLY A 197 28.14 28.47 14.95
CA GLY A 197 27.44 27.42 15.67
C GLY A 197 27.50 26.06 14.99
N VAL A 198 27.05 25.02 15.69
CA VAL A 198 26.85 23.69 15.07
C VAL A 198 25.66 23.73 14.11
N LEU A 199 24.62 24.50 14.44
CA LEU A 199 23.38 24.65 13.68
C LEU A 199 23.03 26.14 13.55
N ARG A 200 22.88 26.66 12.33
CA ARG A 200 22.52 28.07 12.08
C ARG A 200 21.03 28.37 12.23
N GLY A 201 20.15 27.37 12.12
CA GLY A 201 18.72 27.56 12.19
C GLY A 201 17.99 26.27 12.58
N LYS A 202 16.85 26.41 13.25
CA LYS A 202 16.10 25.27 13.81
C LYS A 202 15.66 24.25 12.75
N GLU A 203 15.45 24.67 11.51
CA GLU A 203 15.06 23.81 10.39
C GLU A 203 16.21 23.28 9.54
N SER A 204 17.46 23.60 9.90
CA SER A 204 18.62 23.15 9.12
C SER A 204 18.72 21.62 9.16
N ASN A 205 19.01 21.04 8.00
CA ASN A 205 19.20 19.59 7.82
C ASN A 205 20.67 19.19 7.80
N ASP A 206 21.56 20.15 8.00
CA ASP A 206 23.00 19.93 8.05
C ASP A 206 23.64 20.77 9.16
N ILE A 207 24.85 20.38 9.54
CA ILE A 207 25.69 21.15 10.45
C ILE A 207 26.36 22.31 9.70
N CYS A 208 26.84 23.30 10.46
CA CYS A 208 27.53 24.44 9.91
C CYS A 208 29.02 24.45 10.24
N LEU A 209 29.86 24.73 9.22
CA LEU A 209 31.29 24.94 9.41
C LEU A 209 31.58 26.40 9.76
N SER A 210 32.66 26.61 10.50
CA SER A 210 33.14 27.93 10.93
C SER A 210 34.55 28.20 10.41
N SER A 211 34.85 29.47 10.16
CA SER A 211 36.23 29.92 9.97
C SER A 211 36.91 30.03 11.32
N ILE A 212 37.91 29.17 11.58
CA ILE A 212 38.62 29.13 12.86
C ILE A 212 39.95 29.88 12.75
N PRO A 213 40.22 30.88 13.61
CA PRO A 213 41.50 31.57 13.64
C PRO A 213 42.68 30.62 13.90
N LYS A 214 43.83 30.89 13.27
CA LYS A 214 45.05 30.12 13.51
C LYS A 214 45.44 30.19 14.99
N GLY A 215 45.82 29.05 15.56
CA GLY A 215 46.20 28.93 16.98
C GLY A 215 45.03 28.68 17.94
N THR A 216 43.78 28.68 17.46
CA THR A 216 42.63 28.27 18.30
C THR A 216 42.78 26.79 18.67
N LYS A 217 42.67 26.47 19.96
CA LYS A 217 42.74 25.10 20.47
C LYS A 217 41.48 24.33 20.10
N GLN A 218 41.64 23.13 19.54
CA GLN A 218 40.53 22.19 19.35
C GLN A 218 40.16 21.56 20.69
N GLU A 219 38.87 21.51 20.98
CA GLU A 219 38.36 20.99 22.25
C GLU A 219 38.00 19.50 22.17
N ALA A 220 37.44 19.08 21.03
CA ALA A 220 37.05 17.69 20.82
C ALA A 220 36.91 17.34 19.32
N LEU A 221 36.65 16.06 19.05
CA LEU A 221 36.13 15.55 17.79
C LEU A 221 34.63 15.35 17.92
N MET A 222 33.87 15.85 16.94
CA MET A 222 32.45 15.64 16.82
C MET A 222 32.14 14.79 15.59
N TYR A 223 31.42 13.70 15.76
CA TYR A 223 30.86 12.90 14.67
C TYR A 223 29.39 13.30 14.43
N PHE A 224 29.01 13.50 13.18
CA PHE A 224 27.62 13.67 12.77
C PHE A 224 27.12 12.40 12.08
N ASN A 225 26.14 11.71 12.68
CA ASN A 225 25.49 10.57 12.04
C ASN A 225 24.49 11.04 10.95
N ARG A 226 25.04 11.54 9.83
CA ARG A 226 24.29 12.08 8.70
C ARG A 226 23.31 11.06 8.11
N ASN A 227 23.75 9.81 7.97
CA ASN A 227 22.90 8.72 7.46
C ASN A 227 21.74 8.40 8.42
N GLY A 228 22.00 8.35 9.72
CA GLY A 228 20.98 8.17 10.74
C GLY A 228 19.95 9.31 10.76
N TYR A 229 20.40 10.56 10.66
CA TYR A 229 19.51 11.72 10.56
C TYR A 229 18.63 11.68 9.31
N SER A 230 19.22 11.37 8.15
CA SER A 230 18.48 11.23 6.89
C SER A 230 17.41 10.14 6.96
N THR A 231 17.77 8.97 7.53
CA THR A 231 16.84 7.85 7.73
C THR A 231 15.70 8.24 8.65
N TYR A 232 16.01 8.88 9.79
CA TYR A 232 15.01 9.39 10.72
C TYR A 232 14.07 10.40 10.06
N CYS A 233 14.57 11.34 9.26
CA CYS A 233 13.73 12.34 8.59
C CYS A 233 12.74 11.70 7.62
N LYS A 234 13.17 10.65 6.91
CA LYS A 234 12.29 9.86 6.04
C LYS A 234 11.21 9.14 6.85
N GLU A 235 11.60 8.41 7.90
CA GLU A 235 10.66 7.67 8.74
C GLU A 235 9.67 8.60 9.47
N TYR A 236 10.13 9.76 9.95
CA TYR A 236 9.29 10.78 10.58
C TYR A 236 8.21 11.27 9.60
N ARG A 237 8.60 11.62 8.37
CA ARG A 237 7.66 12.07 7.34
C ARG A 237 6.66 10.96 6.99
N GLU A 238 7.13 9.75 6.73
CA GLU A 238 6.26 8.60 6.40
C GLU A 238 5.29 8.23 7.54
N TYR A 239 5.67 8.49 8.79
CA TYR A 239 4.80 8.30 9.94
C TYR A 239 3.71 9.37 10.00
N TRP A 240 4.08 10.64 9.96
CA TRP A 240 3.14 11.75 10.09
C TRP A 240 2.22 11.90 8.86
N ASP A 241 2.74 11.66 7.65
CA ASP A 241 1.89 11.56 6.44
C ASP A 241 0.83 10.45 6.57
N TRP A 242 1.15 9.36 7.28
CA TRP A 242 0.19 8.31 7.57
C TRP A 242 -0.78 8.71 8.67
N VAL A 243 -0.33 9.41 9.72
CA VAL A 243 -1.25 9.94 10.75
C VAL A 243 -2.26 10.88 10.12
N ASP A 244 -1.84 11.76 9.21
CA ASP A 244 -2.71 12.75 8.56
C ASP A 244 -3.69 12.12 7.56
N LYS A 245 -3.33 11.00 6.92
CA LYS A 245 -4.13 10.33 5.87
C LYS A 245 -4.81 9.04 6.30
N ARG A 246 -4.62 8.58 7.55
CA ARG A 246 -5.19 7.29 7.97
C ARG A 246 -6.71 7.40 8.09
N ASN A 247 -7.36 6.26 7.91
CA ASN A 247 -8.75 6.10 8.30
C ASN A 247 -8.80 5.86 9.83
N ASP A 248 -9.33 6.83 10.57
CA ASP A 248 -9.37 6.79 12.04
C ASP A 248 -10.26 5.66 12.56
N ASP A 249 -11.39 5.36 11.93
CA ASP A 249 -12.26 4.23 12.33
C ASP A 249 -11.51 2.89 12.26
N ARG A 250 -10.73 2.70 11.19
CA ARG A 250 -9.90 1.51 10.98
C ARG A 250 -8.78 1.42 12.03
N TYR A 251 -8.20 2.55 12.39
CA TYR A 251 -7.16 2.62 13.42
C TYR A 251 -7.73 2.34 14.82
N GLU A 252 -8.87 2.93 15.16
CA GLU A 252 -9.54 2.69 16.44
C GLU A 252 -10.04 1.25 16.56
N ASN A 253 -10.56 0.66 15.47
CA ASN A 253 -10.88 -0.77 15.45
C ASN A 253 -9.63 -1.64 15.74
N THR A 254 -8.49 -1.28 15.14
CA THR A 254 -7.22 -1.99 15.36
C THR A 254 -6.74 -1.90 16.82
N LYS A 255 -6.95 -0.74 17.45
CA LYS A 255 -6.68 -0.54 18.88
C LYS A 255 -7.67 -1.27 19.77
N SER A 256 -8.95 -1.26 19.42
CA SER A 256 -10.03 -1.76 20.29
C SER A 256 -9.93 -3.27 20.53
N HIS A 257 -9.46 -4.04 19.53
CA HIS A 257 -9.20 -5.47 19.71
C HIS A 257 -7.83 -5.78 20.33
N GLY A 258 -6.99 -4.76 20.59
CA GLY A 258 -5.73 -4.87 21.37
C GLY A 258 -4.59 -5.64 20.71
N LYS A 259 -4.74 -6.12 19.46
CA LYS A 259 -3.73 -6.96 18.79
C LYS A 259 -2.75 -6.18 17.91
N ASN A 260 -2.97 -4.89 17.72
CA ASN A 260 -2.07 -3.98 17.00
C ASN A 260 -1.74 -4.39 15.55
N TYR A 261 -2.59 -5.15 14.86
CA TYR A 261 -2.44 -5.50 13.44
C TYR A 261 -3.73 -5.24 12.66
N ASP A 262 -3.62 -5.01 11.35
CA ASP A 262 -4.78 -4.74 10.50
C ASP A 262 -5.63 -6.00 10.25
N SER A 263 -6.68 -6.19 11.07
CA SER A 263 -7.57 -7.36 11.00
C SER A 263 -8.32 -7.46 9.66
N LYS A 264 -8.70 -6.33 9.04
CA LYS A 264 -9.35 -6.28 7.73
C LYS A 264 -8.43 -6.82 6.64
N ASN A 265 -7.16 -6.39 6.62
CA ASN A 265 -6.20 -6.92 5.65
C ASN A 265 -5.94 -8.41 5.88
N MET A 266 -5.82 -8.86 7.13
CA MET A 266 -5.66 -10.28 7.42
C MET A 266 -6.86 -11.10 6.98
N MET A 267 -8.10 -10.64 7.19
CA MET A 267 -9.29 -11.29 6.65
C MET A 267 -9.21 -11.43 5.11
N HIS A 268 -8.76 -10.39 4.40
CA HIS A 268 -8.58 -10.45 2.95
C HIS A 268 -7.50 -11.45 2.51
N VAL A 269 -6.45 -11.70 3.31
CA VAL A 269 -5.46 -12.76 3.04
C VAL A 269 -6.15 -14.11 2.94
N PHE A 270 -6.90 -14.49 3.97
CA PHE A 270 -7.61 -15.78 3.99
C PHE A 270 -8.67 -15.87 2.91
N ARG A 271 -9.43 -14.79 2.67
CA ARG A 271 -10.40 -14.74 1.57
C ARG A 271 -9.75 -15.05 0.22
N LEU A 272 -8.61 -14.43 -0.08
CA LEU A 272 -7.89 -14.61 -1.34
C LEU A 272 -7.29 -16.01 -1.46
N LEU A 273 -6.67 -16.53 -0.40
CA LEU A 273 -6.06 -17.87 -0.42
C LEU A 273 -7.12 -18.97 -0.59
N GLU A 274 -8.23 -18.89 0.16
CA GLU A 274 -9.32 -19.88 0.06
C GLU A 274 -9.99 -19.82 -1.32
N MET A 275 -10.22 -18.62 -1.86
CA MET A 275 -10.74 -18.48 -3.23
C MET A 275 -9.78 -19.06 -4.27
N ALA A 276 -8.47 -18.88 -4.08
CA ALA A 276 -7.49 -19.46 -4.99
C ALA A 276 -7.44 -20.99 -4.92
N ILE A 277 -7.56 -21.57 -3.71
CA ILE A 277 -7.70 -23.02 -3.51
C ILE A 277 -8.94 -23.55 -4.24
N GLU A 278 -10.09 -22.88 -4.07
CA GLU A 278 -11.33 -23.20 -4.78
C GLU A 278 -11.16 -23.13 -6.30
N ILE A 279 -10.48 -22.10 -6.83
CA ILE A 279 -10.16 -22.01 -8.26
C ILE A 279 -9.32 -23.19 -8.73
N GLY A 280 -8.26 -23.55 -7.98
CA GLY A 280 -7.38 -24.67 -8.34
C GLY A 280 -8.13 -26.00 -8.39
N ASN A 281 -9.02 -26.25 -7.43
CA ASN A 281 -9.75 -27.51 -7.29
C ASN A 281 -11.01 -27.60 -8.15
N GLU A 282 -11.81 -26.54 -8.17
CA GLU A 282 -13.17 -26.52 -8.74
C GLU A 282 -13.26 -25.77 -10.07
N LYS A 283 -12.22 -25.01 -10.44
CA LYS A 283 -12.19 -24.15 -11.64
C LYS A 283 -13.28 -23.09 -11.66
N LYS A 284 -13.68 -22.61 -10.48
CA LYS A 284 -14.73 -21.60 -10.30
C LYS A 284 -14.28 -20.52 -9.34
N VAL A 285 -14.81 -19.32 -9.53
CA VAL A 285 -14.57 -18.17 -8.65
C VAL A 285 -15.79 -17.99 -7.75
N ASN A 286 -15.68 -18.40 -6.49
CA ASN A 286 -16.77 -18.26 -5.53
C ASN A 286 -16.65 -16.94 -4.76
N VAL A 287 -17.33 -15.90 -5.26
CA VAL A 287 -17.29 -14.55 -4.68
C VAL A 287 -17.95 -14.51 -3.30
N LYS A 288 -19.15 -15.08 -3.16
CA LYS A 288 -19.83 -15.22 -1.87
C LYS A 288 -19.09 -16.24 -1.01
N ARG A 289 -18.62 -15.83 0.16
CA ARG A 289 -17.70 -16.64 0.97
C ARG A 289 -18.46 -17.62 1.86
N PRO A 290 -18.22 -18.94 1.74
CA PRO A 290 -18.88 -19.94 2.59
C PRO A 290 -18.33 -19.91 4.02
N ASN A 291 -17.07 -19.52 4.21
CA ASN A 291 -16.38 -19.44 5.50
C ASN A 291 -16.59 -18.08 6.21
N ARG A 292 -17.80 -17.53 6.14
CA ARG A 292 -18.16 -16.19 6.66
C ARG A 292 -17.74 -15.98 8.11
N ASP A 293 -18.12 -16.88 9.00
CA ASP A 293 -17.92 -16.71 10.44
C ASP A 293 -16.42 -16.69 10.79
N PHE A 294 -15.64 -17.56 10.17
CA PHE A 294 -14.18 -17.55 10.32
C PHE A 294 -13.55 -16.23 9.86
N LEU A 295 -13.96 -15.72 8.69
CA LEU A 295 -13.46 -14.44 8.17
C LEU A 295 -13.84 -13.26 9.08
N LEU A 296 -15.05 -13.26 9.64
CA LEU A 296 -15.47 -12.23 10.60
C LEU A 296 -14.78 -12.37 11.95
N ASP A 297 -14.45 -13.58 12.39
CA ASP A 297 -13.67 -13.81 13.60
C ASP A 297 -12.25 -13.25 13.48
N ILE A 298 -11.63 -13.37 12.30
CA ILE A 298 -10.37 -12.67 11.99
C ILE A 298 -10.57 -11.16 12.04
N LYS A 299 -11.61 -10.63 11.38
CA LYS A 299 -11.91 -9.19 11.35
C LYS A 299 -12.17 -8.62 12.76
N ALA A 300 -12.79 -9.42 13.64
CA ALA A 300 -13.06 -9.09 15.04
C ALA A 300 -11.81 -9.20 15.95
N GLY A 301 -10.66 -9.66 15.42
CA GLY A 301 -9.41 -9.74 16.16
C GLY A 301 -9.36 -10.91 17.16
N LYS A 302 -10.12 -11.99 16.94
CA LYS A 302 -10.12 -13.18 17.82
C LYS A 302 -8.81 -13.95 17.82
N PHE A 303 -7.95 -13.75 16.82
CA PHE A 303 -6.70 -14.48 16.63
C PHE A 303 -5.48 -13.60 16.87
N GLU A 304 -4.37 -14.23 17.25
CA GLU A 304 -3.07 -13.55 17.31
C GLU A 304 -2.47 -13.39 15.91
N TYR A 305 -1.67 -12.34 15.73
CA TYR A 305 -1.04 -12.08 14.43
C TYR A 305 -0.13 -13.23 13.97
N GLU A 306 0.69 -13.77 14.88
CA GLU A 306 1.62 -14.87 14.56
C GLU A 306 0.88 -16.18 14.24
N GLU A 307 -0.26 -16.41 14.90
CA GLU A 307 -1.14 -17.53 14.61
C GLU A 307 -1.70 -17.43 13.18
N LEU A 308 -2.21 -16.25 12.80
CA LEU A 308 -2.70 -16.01 11.44
C LEU A 308 -1.60 -16.14 10.38
N LEU A 309 -0.36 -15.74 10.67
CA LEU A 309 0.75 -15.95 9.74
C LEU A 309 1.05 -17.43 9.53
N LYS A 310 1.03 -18.23 10.59
CA LYS A 310 1.22 -19.69 10.49
C LYS A 310 0.11 -20.33 9.66
N MET A 311 -1.15 -19.97 9.94
CA MET A 311 -2.31 -20.48 9.19
C MET A 311 -2.27 -20.06 7.72
N ALA A 312 -1.92 -18.80 7.42
CA ALA A 312 -1.79 -18.31 6.06
C ALA A 312 -0.67 -19.03 5.29
N GLY A 313 0.44 -19.36 5.95
CA GLY A 313 1.51 -20.17 5.37
C GLY A 313 1.05 -21.58 4.97
N LEU A 314 0.28 -22.25 5.83
CA LEU A 314 -0.32 -23.54 5.51
C LEU A 314 -1.28 -23.46 4.31
N LYS A 315 -2.14 -22.43 4.29
CA LYS A 315 -3.07 -22.17 3.18
C LYS A 315 -2.36 -21.84 1.88
N GLN A 316 -1.20 -21.18 1.94
CA GLN A 316 -0.39 -20.93 0.75
C GLN A 316 0.15 -22.24 0.15
N THR A 317 0.66 -23.16 0.98
CA THR A 317 1.09 -24.48 0.51
C THR A 317 -0.09 -25.28 -0.06
N GLU A 318 -1.25 -25.24 0.58
CA GLU A 318 -2.48 -25.87 0.06
C GLU A 318 -2.89 -25.31 -1.30
N MET A 319 -2.84 -23.98 -1.46
CA MET A 319 -3.09 -23.31 -2.75
C MET A 319 -2.11 -23.78 -3.82
N GLU A 320 -0.81 -23.85 -3.52
CA GLU A 320 0.22 -24.31 -4.45
C GLU A 320 -0.09 -25.76 -4.92
N SER A 321 -0.40 -26.67 -4.00
CA SER A 321 -0.77 -28.06 -4.33
C SER A 321 -2.08 -28.17 -5.13
N ALA A 322 -3.08 -27.32 -4.86
CA ALA A 322 -4.32 -27.27 -5.63
C ALA A 322 -4.06 -26.91 -7.10
N PHE A 323 -3.17 -25.95 -7.38
CA PHE A 323 -2.82 -25.57 -8.76
C PHE A 323 -1.87 -26.56 -9.45
N GLU A 324 -0.98 -27.22 -8.71
CA GLU A 324 -0.13 -28.30 -9.25
C GLU A 324 -0.98 -29.45 -9.79
N SER A 325 -1.98 -29.89 -9.03
CA SER A 325 -2.91 -30.97 -9.41
C SER A 325 -4.03 -30.53 -10.35
N SER A 326 -4.20 -29.22 -10.57
CA SER A 326 -5.25 -28.68 -11.43
C SER A 326 -5.03 -28.99 -12.92
N SER A 327 -6.13 -29.15 -13.64
CA SER A 327 -6.18 -29.26 -15.11
C SER A 327 -6.50 -27.94 -15.81
N LEU A 328 -6.42 -26.81 -15.10
CA LEU A 328 -6.41 -25.48 -15.72
C LEU A 328 -5.19 -25.33 -16.64
N PRO A 329 -5.29 -24.57 -17.74
CA PRO A 329 -4.13 -24.23 -18.57
C PRO A 329 -3.13 -23.38 -17.78
N ASP A 330 -1.87 -23.34 -18.18
CA ASP A 330 -0.86 -22.54 -17.49
C ASP A 330 -1.17 -21.03 -17.58
N ASN A 331 -1.58 -20.57 -18.77
CA ASN A 331 -1.92 -19.18 -19.04
C ASN A 331 -3.30 -19.06 -19.72
N PRO A 332 -3.99 -17.92 -19.59
CA PRO A 332 -5.22 -17.68 -20.35
C PRO A 332 -4.92 -17.64 -21.85
N ASP A 333 -5.88 -18.07 -22.68
CA ASP A 333 -5.76 -18.00 -24.13
C ASP A 333 -5.92 -16.55 -24.61
N LEU A 334 -4.79 -15.91 -24.93
CA LEU A 334 -4.77 -14.51 -25.32
C LEU A 334 -5.40 -14.26 -26.70
N GLU A 335 -5.31 -15.22 -27.61
CA GLU A 335 -5.93 -15.09 -28.94
C GLU A 335 -7.45 -15.13 -28.81
N LEU A 336 -7.97 -16.11 -28.05
CA LEU A 336 -9.39 -16.22 -27.75
C LEU A 336 -9.94 -14.97 -27.04
N ILE A 337 -9.23 -14.47 -26.02
CA ILE A 337 -9.64 -13.28 -25.27
C ILE A 337 -9.64 -12.05 -26.18
N ASN A 338 -8.63 -11.89 -27.04
CA ASN A 338 -8.56 -10.78 -27.98
C ASN A 338 -9.69 -10.84 -29.01
N GLU A 339 -9.96 -12.01 -29.60
CA GLU A 339 -11.08 -12.21 -30.53
C GLU A 339 -12.43 -11.88 -29.85
N LEU A 340 -12.65 -12.41 -28.64
CA LEU A 340 -13.84 -12.14 -27.85
C LEU A 340 -14.01 -10.64 -27.57
N THR A 341 -12.91 -9.96 -27.23
CA THR A 341 -12.90 -8.51 -26.99
C THR A 341 -13.30 -7.73 -28.23
N TYR A 342 -12.67 -8.02 -29.38
CA TYR A 342 -13.01 -7.38 -30.65
C TYR A 342 -14.49 -7.59 -31.00
N ARG A 343 -14.92 -8.86 -31.01
CA ARG A 343 -16.26 -9.26 -31.44
C ARG A 343 -17.35 -8.65 -30.57
N LEU A 344 -17.18 -8.65 -29.25
CA LEU A 344 -18.16 -8.04 -28.34
C LEU A 344 -18.20 -6.52 -28.48
N ARG A 345 -17.04 -5.86 -28.62
CA ARG A 345 -17.00 -4.40 -28.84
C ARG A 345 -17.70 -4.02 -30.14
N ASP A 346 -17.44 -4.76 -31.23
CA ASP A 346 -18.09 -4.56 -32.52
C ASP A 346 -19.62 -4.72 -32.40
N LYS A 347 -20.10 -5.79 -31.72
CA LYS A 347 -21.53 -5.94 -31.41
C LYS A 347 -22.11 -4.75 -30.66
N PHE A 348 -21.41 -4.22 -29.66
CA PHE A 348 -21.90 -3.06 -28.91
C PHE A 348 -21.98 -1.79 -29.76
N TYR A 349 -21.05 -1.58 -30.69
CA TYR A 349 -21.09 -0.43 -31.60
C TYR A 349 -22.22 -0.58 -32.63
N ASN A 350 -22.42 -1.79 -33.17
CA ASN A 350 -23.46 -2.05 -34.16
C ASN A 350 -24.88 -2.17 -33.54
N HIS A 351 -24.99 -2.31 -32.22
CA HIS A 351 -26.28 -2.34 -31.50
C HIS A 351 -26.74 -0.95 -31.00
N ARG A 352 -25.80 0.01 -30.94
CA ARG A 352 -26.08 1.39 -30.49
C ARG A 352 -26.39 2.36 -31.65
N GLU A 353 -26.24 1.89 -32.89
CA GLU A 353 -26.80 2.51 -34.11
C GLU A 353 -28.22 1.99 -34.33
#